data_AF-A0A382HH22-F1
#
_entry.id   AF-A0A382HH22-F1
#
_cell.length_a   1.000
_cell.length_b   1.000
_cell.length_c   1.000
_cell.angle_alpha   90.00
_cell.angle_beta   90.00
_cell.angle_gamma   90.00
#
_symmetry.space_group_name_H-M   'P 1'
#
loop_
_entity.id
_entity.type
_entity.pdbx_description
1 polymer ?
#
loop_
_entity_poly.entity_id
_entity_poly.type
_entity_poly.pdbx_seq_one_letter_code
_entity_poly.pdbx_strand_id
1 'polypeptide(L)' 'MTKLYDHYKPIPELAEDPGRKKKKPKLMAVVDEDNCTGCQVCVPFCPVDCIETVPFGKYNIPIPPVQIRFDECIGCQICA' A
#
# COMPACT_ATOMS: atom_id res chain seq x y z
N MET A 1 -23.39 11.98 -42.59
CA MET A 1 -23.55 12.47 -41.21
C MET A 1 -22.49 11.83 -40.34
N THR A 2 -21.25 12.30 -40.49
CA THR A 2 -20.05 11.75 -39.84
C THR A 2 -20.00 12.30 -38.41
N LYS A 3 -20.16 11.42 -37.40
CA LYS A 3 -20.01 11.81 -36.00
C LYS A 3 -18.58 12.30 -35.79
N LEU A 4 -18.45 13.59 -35.50
CA LEU A 4 -17.21 14.22 -35.05
C LEU A 4 -16.98 13.73 -33.62
N TYR A 5 -16.11 12.74 -33.43
CA TYR A 5 -15.71 12.32 -32.09
C TYR A 5 -14.61 13.27 -31.62
N ASP A 6 -14.90 14.03 -30.57
CA ASP A 6 -13.97 14.99 -30.01
C ASP A 6 -12.88 14.23 -29.24
N HIS A 7 -11.72 14.06 -29.89
CA HIS A 7 -10.59 13.29 -29.36
C HIS A 7 -9.85 14.02 -28.22
N TYR A 8 -10.22 15.27 -27.93
CA TYR A 8 -9.61 16.11 -26.89
C TYR A 8 -10.50 16.18 -25.65
N LYS A 9 -10.89 15.03 -25.09
CA LYS A 9 -11.55 15.03 -23.78
C LYS A 9 -10.59 15.69 -22.77
N PRO A 10 -10.98 16.78 -22.09
CA PRO A 10 -10.12 17.47 -21.16
C PRO A 10 -9.75 16.54 -20.00
N ILE A 11 -8.53 16.72 -19.47
CA ILE A 11 -8.07 16.00 -18.28
C ILE A 11 -9.12 16.24 -17.18
N PRO A 12 -9.72 15.19 -16.60
CA PRO A 12 -10.72 15.34 -15.55
C PRO A 12 -10.16 16.15 -14.39
N GLU A 13 -11.01 16.94 -13.73
CA GLU A 13 -10.63 17.66 -12.51
C GLU A 13 -10.08 16.66 -11.48
N LEU A 14 -8.92 17.00 -10.92
CA LEU A 14 -8.26 16.18 -9.91
C LEU A 14 -9.18 16.05 -8.70
N ALA A 15 -9.21 14.86 -8.10
CA ALA A 15 -9.99 14.64 -6.89
C ALA A 15 -9.53 15.59 -5.77
N GLU A 16 -10.49 16.09 -4.97
CA GLU A 16 -10.23 17.01 -3.85
C GLU A 16 -9.23 16.45 -2.82
N ASP A 17 -9.19 15.12 -2.66
CA ASP A 17 -8.27 14.42 -1.77
C ASP A 17 -7.71 13.16 -2.46
N PRO A 18 -6.58 13.29 -3.20
CA PRO A 18 -5.94 12.15 -3.86
C PRO A 18 -5.24 11.21 -2.87
N GLY A 19 -5.04 11.61 -1.60
CA GLY A 19 -4.36 10.81 -0.58
C GLY A 19 -5.26 9.75 0.05
N ARG A 20 -6.57 9.99 0.08
CA ARG A 20 -7.53 9.10 0.75
C ARG A 20 -8.23 8.15 -0.20
N LYS A 21 -8.23 6.87 0.16
CA LYS A 21 -8.97 5.85 -0.59
C LYS A 21 -10.46 5.97 -0.34
N LYS A 22 -11.23 6.01 -1.44
CA LYS A 22 -12.70 5.98 -1.40
C LYS A 22 -13.27 4.60 -1.01
N LYS A 23 -12.53 3.52 -1.23
CA LYS A 23 -12.99 2.14 -1.00
C LYS A 23 -11.89 1.29 -0.36
N LYS A 24 -12.27 0.43 0.59
CA LYS A 24 -11.38 -0.58 1.18
C LYS A 24 -11.05 -1.67 0.16
N PRO A 25 -9.80 -2.14 0.09
CA PRO A 25 -9.42 -3.22 -0.83
C PRO A 25 -10.07 -4.54 -0.40
N LYS A 26 -10.24 -5.46 -1.36
CA LYS A 26 -10.76 -6.81 -1.07
C LYS A 26 -9.74 -7.69 -0.35
N LEU A 27 -8.46 -7.42 -0.58
CA LEU A 27 -7.33 -8.17 -0.03
C LEU A 27 -6.44 -7.18 0.74
N MET A 28 -5.98 -7.57 1.92
CA MET A 28 -5.01 -6.82 2.71
C MET A 28 -3.83 -7.72 3.04
N ALA A 29 -2.63 -7.17 2.89
CA ALA A 29 -1.43 -7.85 3.36
C ALA A 29 -1.42 -7.86 4.89
N VAL A 30 -1.07 -9.00 5.47
CA VAL A 30 -0.94 -9.21 6.92
C VAL A 30 0.41 -9.89 7.14
N VAL A 31 1.20 -9.36 8.06
CA VAL A 31 2.49 -9.95 8.43
C VAL A 31 2.26 -10.86 9.63
N ASP A 32 2.72 -12.10 9.51
CA ASP A 32 2.84 -13.01 10.63
C ASP A 32 4.11 -12.64 11.43
N GLU A 33 3.92 -12.06 12.61
CA GLU A 33 5.02 -11.57 13.45
C GLU A 33 5.92 -12.71 13.96
N ASP A 34 5.40 -13.93 14.09
CA ASP A 34 6.17 -15.09 14.59
C ASP A 34 7.10 -15.68 13.52
N ASN A 35 6.73 -15.54 12.24
CA ASN A 35 7.50 -16.06 11.10
C ASN A 35 8.25 -14.94 10.32
N CYS A 36 8.08 -13.69 10.71
CA CYS A 36 8.78 -12.57 10.08
C CYS A 36 10.25 -12.51 10.52
N THR A 37 11.17 -12.54 9.57
CA THR A 37 12.61 -12.44 9.84
C THR A 37 13.12 -11.01 9.95
N GLY A 38 12.27 -10.02 9.68
CA GLY A 38 12.66 -8.60 9.67
C GLY A 38 13.64 -8.21 8.55
N CYS A 39 13.68 -8.98 7.45
CA CYS A 39 14.57 -8.75 6.30
C CYS A 39 14.32 -7.44 5.53
N GLN A 40 13.18 -6.78 5.76
CA GLN A 40 12.78 -5.50 5.15
C GLN A 40 12.70 -5.52 3.62
N VAL A 41 12.75 -6.69 2.98
CA VAL A 41 12.63 -6.81 1.51
C VAL A 41 11.29 -6.28 1.02
N CYS A 42 10.21 -6.42 1.80
CA CYS A 42 8.88 -5.94 1.38
C CYS A 42 8.72 -4.41 1.35
N VAL A 43 9.53 -3.65 2.12
CA VAL A 43 9.42 -2.19 2.25
C VAL A 43 9.59 -1.48 0.88
N PRO A 44 10.69 -1.67 0.14
CA PRO A 44 10.88 -1.00 -1.15
C PRO A 44 9.92 -1.49 -2.25
N PHE A 45 9.28 -2.64 -2.08
CA PHE A 45 8.32 -3.18 -3.06
C PHE A 45 6.90 -2.65 -2.84
N CYS A 46 6.64 -1.96 -1.73
CA CYS A 46 5.32 -1.39 -1.47
C CYS A 46 5.10 -0.13 -2.32
N PRO A 47 4.12 -0.12 -3.25
CA PRO A 47 3.90 1.01 -4.16
C PRO A 47 3.34 2.26 -3.47
N VAL A 48 2.83 2.11 -2.24
CA VAL A 48 2.24 3.17 -1.41
C VAL A 48 2.98 3.36 -0.10
N ASP A 49 4.13 2.69 0.06
CA ASP A 49 5.01 2.78 1.23
C ASP A 49 4.31 2.59 2.59
N CYS A 50 3.32 1.69 2.64
CA CYS A 50 2.52 1.45 3.85
C CYS A 50 3.13 0.43 4.84
N ILE A 51 4.43 0.14 4.75
CA ILE A 51 5.10 -0.90 5.57
C ILE A 51 6.22 -0.26 6.38
N GLU A 52 6.24 -0.49 7.69
CA GLU A 52 7.20 0.09 8.63
C GLU A 52 7.81 -0.96 9.56
N THR A 53 8.99 -0.71 10.12
CA THR A 53 9.61 -1.59 11.11
C THR A 53 9.06 -1.32 12.50
N VAL A 54 8.88 -2.38 13.29
CA VAL A 54 8.48 -2.24 14.68
C VAL A 54 9.63 -1.69 15.52
N PRO A 55 9.38 -0.78 16.49
CA PRO A 55 10.41 -0.26 17.36
C PRO A 55 11.07 -1.35 18.22
N PHE A 56 12.37 -1.19 18.45
CA PHE A 56 13.16 -2.03 19.35
C PHE A 56 12.58 -1.92 20.78
N GLY A 57 12.04 -3.01 21.30
CA GLY A 57 11.44 -3.07 22.64
C GLY A 57 10.08 -3.78 22.72
N LYS A 58 9.39 -3.97 21.58
CA LYS A 58 8.13 -4.75 21.55
C LYS A 58 8.38 -6.26 21.55
N TYR A 59 9.48 -6.70 20.94
CA TYR A 59 9.88 -8.11 20.88
C TYR A 59 11.31 -8.31 21.39
N ASN A 60 11.56 -9.42 22.08
CA ASN A 60 12.88 -9.80 22.60
C ASN A 60 13.77 -10.49 21.54
N ILE A 61 13.54 -10.23 20.26
CA ILE A 61 14.28 -10.79 19.11
C ILE A 61 15.26 -9.76 18.55
N PRO A 62 16.43 -10.19 18.02
CA PRO A 62 17.46 -9.27 17.52
C PRO A 62 17.02 -8.42 16.33
N ILE A 63 16.10 -8.92 15.51
CA ILE A 63 15.60 -8.23 14.32
C ILE A 63 14.08 -8.07 14.48
N PRO A 64 13.55 -6.85 14.56
CA PRO A 64 12.12 -6.63 14.74
C PRO A 64 11.35 -6.95 13.46
N PRO A 65 10.10 -7.45 13.57
CA PRO A 65 9.23 -7.66 12.42
C PRO A 65 8.80 -6.32 11.81
N VAL A 66 8.21 -6.40 10.61
CA VAL A 66 7.57 -5.27 9.95
C VAL A 66 6.07 -5.25 10.25
N GLN A 67 5.46 -4.06 10.21
CA GLN A 67 4.02 -3.83 10.36
C GLN A 67 3.47 -3.06 9.16
N ILE A 68 2.20 -3.33 8.84
CA ILE A 68 1.50 -2.75 7.70
C ILE A 68 0.43 -1.78 8.21
N ARG A 69 0.43 -0.55 7.69
CA ARG A 69 -0.65 0.42 7.90
C ARG A 69 -1.87 0.03 7.06
N PHE A 70 -2.90 -0.51 7.72
CA PHE A 70 -4.07 -1.12 7.04
C PHE A 70 -4.97 -0.10 6.32
N ASP A 71 -4.96 1.15 6.75
CA ASP A 71 -5.63 2.27 6.09
C ASP A 71 -4.95 2.62 4.75
N GLU A 72 -3.62 2.54 4.71
CA GLU A 72 -2.79 2.86 3.55
C GLU A 72 -2.49 1.65 2.63
N CYS A 73 -2.78 0.41 3.03
CA CYS A 73 -2.66 -0.77 2.16
C CYS A 73 -3.69 -0.79 1.02
N ILE A 74 -3.25 -0.84 -0.25
CA ILE A 74 -4.15 -0.91 -1.43
C ILE A 74 -4.50 -2.35 -1.87
N GLY A 75 -3.91 -3.36 -1.25
CA GLY A 75 -4.13 -4.76 -1.64
C GLY A 75 -3.50 -5.13 -2.99
N CYS A 76 -2.34 -4.56 -3.32
CA CYS A 76 -1.66 -4.78 -4.61
C CYS A 76 -0.98 -6.15 -4.75
N GLN A 77 -0.84 -6.93 -3.66
CA GLN A 77 -0.22 -8.27 -3.63
C GLN A 77 1.26 -8.35 -4.06
N ILE A 78 1.99 -7.24 -4.11
CA ILE A 78 3.41 -7.24 -4.50
C ILE A 78 4.30 -7.76 -3.37
N CYS A 79 3.90 -7.58 -2.12
CA CYS A 79 4.67 -7.92 -0.93
C CYS A 79 4.22 -9.22 -0.22
N ALA A 80 3.22 -9.94 -0.75
CA ALA A 80 2.59 -11.11 -0.14
C ALA A 80 2.84 -12.39 -0.95
#